data_AF-A0A2H5F2D1-F1
#
_entry.id   AF-A0A2H5F2D1-F1
#
_cell.length_a   1.000
_cell.length_b   1.000
_cell.length_c   1.000
_cell.angle_alpha   90.00
_cell.angle_beta   90.00
_cell.angle_gamma   90.00
#
_symmetry.space_group_name_H-M   'P 1'
#
loop_
_entity.id
_entity.type
_entity.pdbx_description
1 polymer ?
#
loop_
_entity_poly.entity_id
_entity_poly.type
_entity_poly.pdbx_seq_one_letter_code
_entity_poly.pdbx_strand_id
1 'polypeptide(L)'
;MIIYGVAVLAGCLLAGMVVGDALGALLNVESNVGGVGFAMLLLIVLTDRMRRSGHFPQHSAEGVLFWSAMYIPIVVAMASTQNVVSAVKGGPVALLAGVGATVVCWALVPVLARIGGAEAPLPPVDEAEEV
;
A
#
# COMPACT_ATOMS: atom_id res chain seq x y z
N MET A 1 -23.22 -2.64 -2.39
CA MET A 1 -22.84 -3.43 -3.59
C MET A 1 -21.33 -3.34 -3.75
N ILE A 2 -20.67 -4.48 -3.98
CA ILE A 2 -19.21 -4.62 -4.13
C ILE A 2 -18.57 -3.53 -5.02
N ILE A 3 -19.27 -3.14 -6.09
CA ILE A 3 -18.83 -2.12 -7.07
C ILE A 3 -18.53 -0.76 -6.42
N TYR A 4 -19.26 -0.36 -5.37
CA TYR A 4 -19.01 0.92 -4.69
C TYR A 4 -17.67 0.94 -3.95
N GLY A 5 -17.30 -0.17 -3.29
CA GLY A 5 -15.99 -0.31 -2.65
C GLY A 5 -14.85 -0.25 -3.66
N VAL A 6 -15.02 -0.95 -4.79
CA VAL A 6 -14.04 -0.92 -5.89
C VAL A 6 -13.93 0.48 -6.51
N ALA A 7 -15.04 1.19 -6.69
CA ALA A 7 -15.05 2.55 -7.22
C ALA A 7 -14.31 3.53 -6.29
N VAL A 8 -14.52 3.43 -4.98
CA VAL A 8 -13.79 4.24 -3.99
C VAL A 8 -12.30 3.93 -4.03
N LEU A 9 -11.92 2.64 -4.05
CA LEU A 9 -10.53 2.21 -4.15
C LEU A 9 -9.86 2.75 -5.43
N ALA A 10 -10.50 2.60 -6.58
CA ALA A 10 -9.99 3.10 -7.86
C ALA A 10 -9.89 4.63 -7.89
N GLY A 11 -10.89 5.34 -7.33
CA GLY A 11 -10.86 6.80 -7.21
C GLY A 11 -9.71 7.28 -6.35
N CYS A 12 -9.45 6.62 -5.21
CA CYS A 12 -8.33 6.93 -4.35
C CYS A 12 -6.98 6.66 -5.03
N LEU A 13 -6.87 5.54 -5.76
CA LEU A 13 -5.68 5.20 -6.54
C LEU A 13 -5.38 6.29 -7.58
N LEU A 14 -6.35 6.64 -8.43
CA LEU A 14 -6.17 7.65 -9.47
C LEU A 14 -5.77 9.01 -8.89
N ALA A 15 -6.46 9.45 -7.82
CA ALA A 15 -6.12 10.69 -7.15
C ALA A 15 -4.70 10.67 -6.56
N GLY A 16 -4.31 9.58 -5.89
CA GLY A 16 -2.96 9.40 -5.35
C GLY A 16 -1.89 9.40 -6.43
N MET A 17 -2.12 8.73 -7.56
CA MET A 17 -1.20 8.72 -8.70
C MET A 17 -0.99 10.13 -9.27
N VAL A 18 -2.07 10.90 -9.46
CA VAL A 18 -1.99 12.30 -9.92
C VAL A 18 -1.16 13.15 -8.96
N VAL A 19 -1.35 12.99 -7.64
CA VAL A 19 -0.53 13.71 -6.64
C VAL A 19 0.94 13.29 -6.72
N GLY A 20 1.22 11.99 -6.86
CA GLY A 20 2.59 11.48 -6.98
C GLY A 20 3.31 11.97 -8.23
N ASP A 21 2.61 12.09 -9.36
CA ASP A 21 3.18 12.63 -10.61
C ASP A 21 3.41 14.13 -10.52
N ALA A 22 2.47 14.87 -9.91
CA ALA A 22 2.63 16.30 -9.66
C ALA A 22 3.83 16.60 -8.75
N LEU A 23 4.05 15.77 -7.71
CA LEU A 23 5.23 15.86 -6.85
C LEU A 23 6.51 15.47 -7.60
N GLY A 24 6.48 14.46 -8.46
CA GLY A 24 7.60 14.12 -9.34
C GLY A 24 8.02 15.28 -10.21
N ALA A 25 7.05 15.94 -10.87
CA ALA A 25 7.29 17.13 -11.67
C ALA A 25 7.87 18.30 -10.84
N LEU A 26 7.33 18.54 -9.64
CA LEU A 26 7.78 19.62 -8.75
C LEU A 26 9.19 19.38 -8.20
N LEU A 27 9.55 18.12 -7.92
CA LEU A 27 10.88 17.72 -7.49
C LEU A 27 11.85 17.48 -8.66
N ASN A 28 11.39 17.68 -9.90
CA ASN A 28 12.15 17.45 -11.13
C ASN A 28 12.72 16.02 -11.23
N VAL A 29 11.89 15.03 -10.87
CA VAL A 29 12.17 13.60 -10.97
C VAL A 29 11.30 13.00 -12.07
N GLU A 30 11.87 12.22 -12.99
CA GLU A 30 11.15 11.53 -14.07
C GLU A 30 10.36 10.29 -13.59
N SER A 31 9.75 10.36 -12.41
CA SER A 31 9.02 9.24 -11.82
C SER A 31 7.95 9.69 -10.83
N ASN A 32 6.96 8.82 -10.62
CA ASN A 32 5.90 9.02 -9.63
C ASN A 32 6.48 8.95 -8.21
N VAL A 33 6.30 10.02 -7.43
CA VAL A 33 6.83 10.09 -6.06
C VAL A 33 5.73 9.73 -5.07
N GLY A 34 5.60 8.42 -4.79
CA GLY A 34 4.79 7.93 -3.67
C GLY A 34 3.28 7.96 -3.88
N GLY A 35 2.79 8.00 -5.12
CA GLY A 35 1.36 8.10 -5.44
C GLY A 35 0.49 7.00 -4.83
N VAL A 36 1.02 5.78 -4.71
CA VAL A 36 0.34 4.67 -3.99
C VAL A 36 0.16 4.97 -2.50
N GLY A 37 1.17 5.57 -1.85
CA GLY A 37 1.07 5.96 -0.44
C GLY A 37 0.01 7.04 -0.22
N PHE A 38 -0.05 8.05 -1.11
CA PHE A 38 -1.12 9.05 -1.08
C PHE A 38 -2.50 8.43 -1.29
N ALA A 39 -2.62 7.46 -2.19
CA ALA A 39 -3.87 6.72 -2.39
C ALA A 39 -4.30 5.97 -1.12
N MET A 40 -3.38 5.32 -0.41
CA MET A 40 -3.68 4.60 0.84
C MET A 40 -4.16 5.56 1.93
N LEU A 41 -3.50 6.71 2.12
CA LEU A 41 -3.93 7.71 3.09
C LEU A 41 -5.30 8.29 2.75
N LEU A 42 -5.54 8.60 1.47
CA LEU A 42 -6.83 9.10 1.00
C LEU A 42 -7.94 8.07 1.25
N LEU A 43 -7.67 6.80 0.96
CA LEU A 43 -8.62 5.70 1.18
C LEU A 43 -8.97 5.57 2.65
N ILE A 44 -7.99 5.61 3.57
CA ILE A 44 -8.22 5.53 5.01
C ILE A 44 -9.12 6.68 5.48
N VAL A 45 -8.78 7.93 5.11
CA VAL A 45 -9.54 9.11 5.55
C VAL A 45 -10.95 9.12 4.96
N LEU A 46 -11.10 8.78 3.68
CA LEU A 46 -12.38 8.80 2.98
C LEU A 46 -13.32 7.70 3.50
N THR A 47 -12.79 6.49 3.71
CA THR A 47 -13.57 5.37 4.25
C THR A 47 -13.97 5.59 5.70
N ASP A 48 -13.10 6.13 6.55
CA ASP A 48 -13.45 6.53 7.93
C ASP A 48 -14.58 7.57 7.92
N ARG A 49 -14.47 8.60 7.07
CA ARG A 49 -15.49 9.65 6.96
C ARG A 49 -16.84 9.12 6.46
N MET A 50 -16.84 8.23 5.46
CA MET A 50 -18.07 7.61 4.96
C MET A 50 -18.70 6.64 5.97
N ARG A 51 -17.90 5.92 6.77
CA ARG A 51 -18.41 5.05 7.84
C ARG A 51 -19.12 5.88 8.91
N ARG A 52 -18.49 6.98 9.37
CA ARG A 52 -19.09 7.89 10.36
C ARG A 52 -20.39 8.55 9.89
N SER A 53 -20.52 8.81 8.60
CA SER A 53 -21.74 9.40 8.03
C SER A 53 -22.82 8.36 7.67
N GLY A 54 -22.58 7.06 7.87
CA GLY A 54 -23.51 5.98 7.50
C GLY A 54 -23.60 5.69 6.00
N HIS A 55 -22.70 6.26 5.19
CA HIS A 55 -22.71 6.12 3.73
C HIS A 55 -21.76 5.01 3.22
N PHE A 56 -21.16 4.22 4.12
CA PHE A 56 -20.33 3.05 3.77
C PHE A 56 -20.98 1.75 4.27
N PRO A 57 -21.94 1.15 3.53
CA PRO A 57 -22.55 -0.12 3.88
C PRO A 57 -21.51 -1.25 3.96
N GLN A 58 -21.76 -2.26 4.79
CA GLN A 58 -20.87 -3.43 4.98
C GLN A 58 -20.51 -4.14 3.66
N HIS A 59 -21.48 -4.28 2.74
CA HIS A 59 -21.26 -4.81 1.39
C HIS A 59 -20.34 -3.98 0.49
N SER A 60 -20.00 -2.74 0.85
CA SER A 60 -18.97 -1.94 0.15
C SER A 60 -17.57 -2.27 0.66
N ALA A 61 -17.43 -2.76 1.90
CA ALA A 61 -16.15 -3.25 2.43
C ALA A 61 -15.69 -4.53 1.71
N GLU A 62 -16.63 -5.39 1.32
CA GLU A 62 -16.36 -6.60 0.51
C GLU A 62 -15.64 -6.29 -0.80
N GLY A 63 -15.92 -5.15 -1.44
CA GLY A 63 -15.24 -4.73 -2.66
C GLY A 63 -13.75 -4.43 -2.44
N VAL A 64 -13.39 -3.87 -1.29
CA VAL A 64 -11.99 -3.64 -0.91
C VAL A 64 -11.33 -4.96 -0.53
N LEU A 65 -12.02 -5.80 0.23
CA LEU A 65 -11.54 -7.13 0.62
C LEU A 65 -11.29 -8.03 -0.59
N PHE A 66 -12.15 -7.98 -1.61
CA PHE A 66 -11.96 -8.69 -2.88
C PHE A 66 -10.60 -8.37 -3.52
N TRP A 67 -10.19 -7.10 -3.55
CA TRP A 67 -8.87 -6.72 -4.05
C TRP A 67 -7.73 -7.17 -3.14
N SER A 68 -7.93 -7.17 -1.82
CA SER A 68 -6.94 -7.70 -0.87
C SER A 68 -6.72 -9.21 -1.05
N ALA A 69 -7.78 -9.97 -1.38
CA ALA A 69 -7.67 -11.40 -1.68
C ALA A 69 -6.86 -11.66 -2.96
N MET A 70 -6.85 -10.71 -3.91
CA MET A 70 -6.00 -10.74 -5.11
C MET A 70 -4.56 -10.26 -4.87
N TYR A 71 -4.13 -10.05 -3.62
CA TYR A 71 -2.77 -9.57 -3.32
C TYR A 71 -1.67 -10.48 -3.88
N ILE A 72 -1.78 -11.80 -3.68
CA ILE A 72 -0.78 -12.76 -4.17
C ILE A 72 -0.56 -12.65 -5.69
N PRO A 73 -1.59 -12.77 -6.55
CA PRO A 73 -1.38 -12.66 -7.99
C PRO A 73 -0.89 -11.28 -8.43
N ILE A 74 -1.32 -10.20 -7.78
CA ILE A 74 -0.86 -8.84 -8.09
C ILE A 74 0.64 -8.69 -7.79
N VAL A 75 1.11 -9.17 -6.63
CA VAL A 75 2.53 -9.13 -6.27
C VAL A 75 3.36 -10.00 -7.21
N VAL A 76 2.86 -11.18 -7.59
CA VAL A 76 3.53 -12.04 -8.58
C VAL A 76 3.64 -11.33 -9.93
N ALA A 77 2.60 -10.65 -10.38
CA ALA A 77 2.64 -9.84 -11.61
C ALA A 77 3.62 -8.66 -11.50
N MET A 78 3.71 -8.00 -10.34
CA MET A 78 4.68 -6.93 -10.11
C MET A 78 6.13 -7.45 -10.05
N ALA A 79 6.34 -8.65 -9.54
CA ALA A 79 7.64 -9.30 -9.50
C ALA A 79 8.08 -9.78 -10.89
N SER A 80 7.15 -10.19 -11.76
CA SER A 80 7.48 -10.70 -13.09
C SER A 80 7.98 -9.63 -14.06
N THR A 81 7.70 -8.34 -13.80
CA THR A 81 8.23 -7.22 -14.58
C THR A 81 9.68 -6.88 -14.24
N GLN A 82 10.25 -7.46 -13.18
CA GLN A 82 11.61 -7.17 -12.73
C GLN A 82 12.65 -7.89 -13.61
N ASN A 83 13.74 -7.19 -13.94
CA ASN A 83 14.81 -7.73 -14.79
C ASN A 83 15.94 -8.37 -13.96
N VAL A 84 15.77 -9.65 -13.63
CA VAL A 84 16.75 -10.44 -12.85
C VAL A 84 18.07 -10.61 -13.59
N VAL A 85 18.03 -10.77 -14.91
CA VAL A 85 19.25 -10.96 -15.73
C VAL A 85 20.14 -9.72 -15.67
N SER A 86 19.56 -8.52 -15.76
CA SER A 86 20.32 -7.28 -15.59
C SER A 86 20.87 -7.12 -14.17
N ALA A 87 20.12 -7.52 -13.15
CA ALA A 87 20.60 -7.48 -11.77
C ALA A 87 21.82 -8.38 -11.55
N VAL A 88 21.81 -9.61 -12.09
CA VAL A 88 22.94 -10.54 -12.00
C VAL A 88 24.13 -10.08 -12.84
N LYS A 89 23.88 -9.58 -14.06
CA LYS A 89 24.94 -9.03 -14.94
C LYS A 89 25.57 -7.75 -14.41
N GLY A 90 24.88 -7.01 -13.54
CA GLY A 90 25.42 -5.85 -12.83
C GLY A 90 26.55 -6.18 -11.86
N GLY A 91 26.87 -7.47 -11.67
CA GLY A 91 27.99 -7.94 -10.88
C GLY A 91 27.72 -7.95 -9.37
N PRO A 92 28.74 -8.28 -8.55
CA PRO A 92 28.58 -8.46 -7.11
C PRO A 92 28.09 -7.20 -6.38
N VAL A 93 28.43 -6.01 -6.89
CA VAL A 93 28.04 -4.73 -6.29
C VAL A 93 26.52 -4.52 -6.30
N ALA A 94 25.84 -4.91 -7.39
CA ALA A 94 24.38 -4.79 -7.48
C ALA A 94 23.66 -5.67 -6.43
N LEU A 95 24.15 -6.91 -6.24
CA LEU A 95 23.63 -7.82 -5.23
C LEU A 95 23.89 -7.31 -3.81
N LEU A 96 25.12 -6.83 -3.54
CA LEU A 96 25.48 -6.27 -2.23
C LEU A 96 24.68 -5.00 -1.92
N ALA A 97 24.42 -4.13 -2.90
CA ALA A 97 23.61 -2.94 -2.71
C ALA A 97 22.16 -3.30 -2.38
N GLY A 98 21.56 -4.23 -3.10
CA GLY A 98 20.17 -4.67 -2.84
C GLY A 98 20.01 -5.36 -1.48
N VAL A 99 20.86 -6.36 -1.19
CA VAL A 99 20.83 -7.08 0.10
C VAL A 99 21.20 -6.14 1.25
N GLY A 100 22.24 -5.33 1.07
CA GLY A 100 22.70 -4.37 2.08
C GLY A 100 21.61 -3.36 2.43
N ALA A 101 20.98 -2.72 1.45
CA ALA A 101 19.87 -1.80 1.69
C ALA A 101 18.71 -2.50 2.43
N THR A 102 18.38 -3.74 2.04
CA THR A 102 17.31 -4.52 2.69
C THR A 102 17.63 -4.80 4.16
N VAL A 103 18.85 -5.27 4.45
CA VAL A 103 19.29 -5.58 5.83
C VAL A 103 19.33 -4.32 6.68
N VAL A 104 19.82 -3.20 6.15
CA VAL A 104 19.86 -1.92 6.86
C VAL A 104 18.45 -1.43 7.18
N CYS A 105 17.54 -1.42 6.20
CA CYS A 105 16.14 -1.04 6.43
C CYS A 105 15.48 -1.95 7.47
N TRP A 106 15.72 -3.26 7.40
CA TRP A 106 15.18 -4.22 8.37
C TRP A 106 15.71 -3.98 9.79
N ALA A 107 17.01 -3.69 9.94
CA ALA A 107 17.62 -3.36 11.22
C ALA A 107 17.09 -2.03 11.83
N LEU A 108 16.59 -1.12 10.99
CA LEU A 108 15.98 0.14 11.43
C LEU A 108 14.53 -0.03 11.93
N VAL A 109 13.82 -1.10 11.54
CA VAL A 109 12.44 -1.38 12.01
C VAL A 109 12.31 -1.34 13.54
N PRO A 110 13.12 -2.06 14.35
CA PRO A 110 13.00 -1.99 15.81
C PRO A 110 13.34 -0.62 16.39
N VAL A 111 14.21 0.15 15.73
CA VAL A 111 14.56 1.52 16.14
C VAL A 111 13.36 2.45 15.96
N LEU A 112 12.71 2.37 14.79
CA LEU A 112 11.51 3.16 14.48
C LEU A 112 10.31 2.72 15.34
N ALA A 113 10.13 1.43 15.57
CA ALA A 113 9.06 0.89 16.40
C ALA A 113 9.10 1.42 17.84
N ARG A 114 10.29 1.75 18.36
CA ARG A 114 10.44 2.36 19.69
C ARG A 114 9.94 3.80 19.79
N ILE A 115 9.79 4.51 18.67
CA ILE A 115 9.33 5.91 18.65
C ILE A 115 7.81 6.00 18.87
N GLY A 116 7.05 5.00 18.39
CA GLY A 116 5.58 4.99 18.41
C GLY A 116 4.93 4.57 19.74
N GLY A 117 5.72 4.13 20.73
CA GLY A 117 5.18 3.51 21.95
C GLY A 117 4.63 2.10 21.70
N ALA A 118 4.49 1.31 22.77
CA ALA A 118 3.85 0.00 22.67
C ALA A 118 2.33 0.20 22.68
N GLU A 119 1.67 0.07 21.54
CA GLU A 119 0.21 -0.05 21.50
C GLU A 119 -0.20 -1.41 22.05
N ALA A 120 -1.26 -1.43 22.85
CA ALA A 120 -1.88 -2.69 23.24
C ALA A 120 -2.30 -3.44 21.97
N PRO A 121 -2.13 -4.78 21.92
CA PRO A 121 -2.60 -5.57 20.80
C PRO A 121 -4.05 -5.19 20.47
N LEU A 122 -4.33 -5.00 19.18
CA LEU A 122 -5.70 -4.74 18.74
C LEU A 122 -6.63 -5.81 19.36
N PRO A 123 -7.80 -5.41 19.88
CA PRO A 123 -8.75 -6.39 20.38
C PRO A 123 -8.99 -7.45 19.30
N PRO A 124 -9.11 -8.74 19.69
CA PRO A 124 -9.36 -9.80 18.73
C PRO A 124 -10.58 -9.41 17.89
N VAL A 125 -10.46 -9.60 16.57
CA VAL A 125 -11.58 -9.40 15.66
C VAL A 125 -12.62 -10.43 16.05
N ASP A 126 -13.68 -10.00 16.75
CA ASP A 126 -14.81 -10.88 17.05
C ASP A 126 -15.37 -11.38 15.72
N GLU A 127 -15.30 -12.69 15.47
CA GLU A 127 -15.93 -13.36 14.32
C GLU A 127 -17.48 -13.31 14.39
N ALA A 128 -18.06 -12.42 15.19
CA ALA A 128 -19.47 -12.40 15.57
C ALA A 128 -20.26 -11.21 14.99
N GLU A 129 -19.83 -10.65 13.86
CA GLU A 129 -20.66 -9.73 13.06
C GLU A 129 -20.80 -10.21 11.59
N GLU A 130 -20.74 -11.53 11.40
CA GLU A 130 -21.37 -12.23 10.28
C GLU A 130 -22.71 -12.85 10.75
N VAL A 131 -23.73 -12.02 10.98
CA VAL A 131 -25.15 -12.42 10.86
C VAL A 131 -25.96 -11.26 10.31
#